data_AF-A0A945BF20-F1
#
_entry.id   AF-A0A945BF20-F1
#
_cell.length_a   1.000
_cell.length_b   1.000
_cell.length_c   1.000
_cell.angle_alpha   90.00
_cell.angle_beta   90.00
_cell.angle_gamma   90.00
#
_symmetry.space_group_name_H-M   'P 1'
#
loop_
_entity.id
_entity.type
_entity.pdbx_description
1 polymer ?
#
loop_
_entity_poly.entity_id
_entity_poly.type
_entity_poly.pdbx_seq_one_letter_code
_entity_poly.pdbx_strand_id
1 'polypeptide(L)'
;MKKLLLILLCLPLIGFGQSLYNPQQLYDAPGGFFDEDSLRSIHLDFYNPNYHAYLVNSWYYNPDERIPAKLTLNGTVYDSVGVRYKGNSTFCLPNDNFNPKVPYNIDFNYFIDSQKVLGYKKMKLANAWMDPTFVKQIVSSNIYRNYLPSGESNLIKLYVQGNYLGLYINDESINKQFFKKHFDEKSGPLFKCDNIDRFCDTANAPSAYPPSLI
;
A
#
# COMPACT_ATOMS: atom_id res chain seq x y z
N MET A 1 12.10 -14.82 -70.30
CA MET A 1 12.42 -15.04 -68.87
C MET A 1 12.89 -13.79 -68.09
N LYS A 2 12.80 -12.56 -68.63
CA LYS A 2 13.28 -11.33 -67.95
C LYS A 2 12.20 -10.45 -67.29
N LYS A 3 10.91 -10.79 -67.39
CA LYS A 3 9.80 -9.98 -66.84
C LYS A 3 9.28 -10.44 -65.47
N LEU A 4 9.76 -11.57 -64.95
CA LEU A 4 9.28 -12.11 -63.66
C LEU A 4 10.14 -11.67 -62.44
N LEU A 5 11.28 -11.01 -62.68
CA LEU A 5 12.22 -10.65 -61.60
C LEU A 5 11.90 -9.31 -60.92
N LEU A 6 11.03 -8.48 -61.49
CA LEU A 6 10.75 -7.13 -60.96
C LEU A 6 9.62 -7.09 -59.90
N ILE A 7 8.82 -8.15 -59.78
CA ILE A 7 7.67 -8.17 -58.86
C ILE A 7 8.10 -8.47 -57.41
N LEU A 8 9.29 -9.03 -57.21
CA LEU A 8 9.80 -9.34 -55.86
C LEU A 8 10.30 -8.10 -55.08
N LEU A 9 10.46 -6.94 -55.74
CA LEU A 9 10.98 -5.70 -55.15
C LEU A 9 9.90 -4.79 -54.53
N CYS A 10 8.63 -5.17 -54.59
CA CYS A 10 7.50 -4.37 -54.06
C CYS A 10 6.78 -5.04 -52.87
N LEU A 11 7.30 -6.13 -52.31
CA LEU A 11 6.78 -6.66 -51.05
C LEU A 11 7.23 -5.72 -49.92
N PRO A 12 6.31 -5.04 -49.21
CA PRO A 12 6.69 -4.30 -48.03
C PRO A 12 7.27 -5.32 -47.05
N LEU A 13 8.53 -5.13 -46.69
CA LEU A 13 9.12 -5.78 -45.52
C LEU A 13 8.27 -5.38 -44.32
N ILE A 14 7.30 -6.22 -43.96
CA ILE A 14 6.60 -6.11 -42.69
C ILE A 14 7.63 -6.46 -41.63
N GLY A 15 8.38 -5.45 -41.19
CA GLY A 15 9.29 -5.55 -40.07
C GLY A 15 8.46 -5.79 -38.82
N PHE A 16 8.39 -7.03 -38.36
CA PHE A 16 7.88 -7.32 -37.03
C PHE A 16 8.91 -6.82 -36.02
N GLY A 17 8.72 -5.60 -35.51
CA GLY A 17 9.46 -5.12 -34.36
C GLY A 17 9.06 -5.94 -33.13
N GLN A 18 10.04 -6.54 -32.45
CA GLN A 18 9.79 -7.15 -31.14
C GLN A 18 9.56 -6.03 -30.13
N SER A 19 8.35 -5.96 -29.55
CA SER A 19 8.14 -5.11 -28.37
C SER A 19 8.85 -5.75 -27.20
N LEU A 20 9.92 -5.14 -26.70
CA LEU A 20 10.49 -5.52 -25.42
C LEU A 20 9.47 -5.18 -24.34
N TYR A 21 9.13 -6.16 -23.50
CA TYR A 21 8.27 -5.93 -22.35
C TYR A 21 8.92 -4.91 -21.42
N ASN A 22 8.25 -3.78 -21.20
CA ASN A 22 8.71 -2.75 -20.26
C ASN A 22 7.90 -2.88 -18.96
N PRO A 23 8.49 -3.45 -17.87
CA PRO A 23 7.79 -3.59 -16.61
C PRO A 23 7.42 -2.23 -15.99
N GLN A 24 8.03 -1.12 -16.43
CA GLN A 24 7.71 0.20 -15.91
C GLN A 24 6.28 0.64 -16.22
N GLN A 25 5.64 0.07 -17.25
CA GLN A 25 4.24 0.35 -17.60
C GLN A 25 3.23 -0.20 -16.59
N LEU A 26 3.65 -1.06 -15.66
CA LEU A 26 2.77 -1.62 -14.63
C LEU A 26 2.47 -0.64 -13.49
N TYR A 27 3.34 0.33 -13.28
CA TYR A 27 3.29 1.25 -12.15
C TYR A 27 2.39 2.46 -12.43
N ASP A 28 1.97 3.14 -11.39
CA ASP A 28 0.99 4.22 -11.49
C ASP A 28 1.51 5.37 -12.36
N ALA A 29 0.65 5.80 -13.30
CA ALA A 29 0.88 7.00 -14.10
C ALA A 29 0.56 8.27 -13.28
N PRO A 30 0.93 9.48 -13.76
CA PRO A 30 0.54 10.74 -13.11
C PRO A 30 -0.96 10.80 -12.81
N GLY A 31 -1.31 11.24 -11.61
CA GLY A 31 -2.68 11.21 -11.07
C GLY A 31 -3.09 9.90 -10.39
N GLY A 32 -2.32 8.82 -10.56
CA GLY A 32 -2.52 7.51 -9.91
C GLY A 32 -2.32 7.54 -8.40
N PHE A 33 -2.76 6.50 -7.69
CA PHE A 33 -2.74 6.44 -6.23
C PHE A 33 -1.34 6.59 -5.62
N PHE A 34 -0.32 6.04 -6.29
CA PHE A 34 1.09 6.11 -5.92
C PHE A 34 1.89 7.19 -6.67
N ASP A 35 1.24 8.09 -7.39
CA ASP A 35 1.90 9.24 -8.01
C ASP A 35 2.67 10.06 -6.96
N GLU A 36 3.99 10.15 -7.12
CA GLU A 36 4.94 10.81 -6.21
C GLU A 36 4.84 12.33 -6.28
N ASP A 37 4.43 12.89 -7.42
CA ASP A 37 4.27 14.34 -7.63
C ASP A 37 2.95 14.87 -7.07
N SER A 38 2.09 13.99 -6.54
CA SER A 38 0.79 14.34 -5.99
C SER A 38 0.70 14.12 -4.49
N LEU A 39 0.80 15.22 -3.74
CA LEU A 39 0.67 15.23 -2.28
C LEU A 39 -0.81 15.31 -1.86
N ARG A 40 -1.46 14.14 -1.78
CA ARG A 40 -2.90 14.05 -1.45
C ARG A 40 -3.15 14.20 0.05
N SER A 41 -4.33 14.72 0.36
CA SER A 41 -4.87 14.78 1.73
C SER A 41 -5.94 13.71 1.91
N ILE A 42 -5.80 12.91 2.96
CA ILE A 42 -6.78 11.93 3.40
C ILE A 42 -7.35 12.39 4.74
N HIS A 43 -8.67 12.41 4.84
CA HIS A 43 -9.38 12.61 6.10
C HIS A 43 -10.00 11.30 6.52
N LEU A 44 -9.73 10.87 7.75
CA LEU A 44 -10.23 9.64 8.33
C LEU A 44 -11.05 9.96 9.58
N ASP A 45 -12.36 9.78 9.48
CA ASP A 45 -13.30 10.06 10.56
C ASP A 45 -13.87 8.74 11.09
N PHE A 46 -13.57 8.43 12.34
CA PHE A 46 -14.05 7.20 12.96
C PHE A 46 -15.44 7.38 13.53
N TYR A 47 -16.30 6.39 13.33
CA TYR A 47 -17.63 6.33 13.96
C TYR A 47 -17.56 6.15 15.48
N ASN A 48 -16.53 5.42 15.94
CA ASN A 48 -16.26 5.26 17.37
C ASN A 48 -15.45 6.48 17.88
N PRO A 49 -15.99 7.31 18.80
CA PRO A 49 -15.22 8.41 19.38
C PRO A 49 -13.99 7.95 20.17
N ASN A 50 -14.00 6.72 20.70
CA ASN A 50 -12.90 6.08 21.42
C ASN A 50 -12.01 5.20 20.52
N TYR A 51 -11.97 5.47 19.21
CA TYR A 51 -11.25 4.65 18.23
C TYR A 51 -9.79 4.36 18.62
N HIS A 52 -9.06 5.34 19.17
CA HIS A 52 -7.65 5.20 19.46
C HIS A 52 -7.42 4.14 20.54
N ALA A 53 -8.11 4.25 21.68
CA ALA A 53 -8.03 3.26 22.76
C ALA A 53 -8.46 1.86 22.28
N TYR A 54 -9.50 1.78 21.45
CA TYR A 54 -9.95 0.53 20.85
C TYR A 54 -8.86 -0.11 19.97
N LEU A 55 -8.28 0.67 19.05
CA LEU A 55 -7.26 0.17 18.12
C LEU A 55 -5.93 -0.14 18.82
N VAL A 56 -5.58 0.57 19.89
CA VAL A 56 -4.44 0.20 20.75
C VAL A 56 -4.71 -1.18 21.37
N ASN A 57 -5.89 -1.37 21.97
CA ASN A 57 -6.26 -2.67 22.56
C ASN A 57 -6.27 -3.79 21.50
N SER A 58 -6.87 -3.57 20.34
CA SER A 58 -6.85 -4.52 19.22
C SER A 58 -5.42 -4.84 18.77
N TRP A 59 -4.52 -3.86 18.69
CA TRP A 59 -3.12 -4.14 18.35
C TRP A 59 -2.47 -5.15 19.31
N TYR A 60 -2.79 -5.08 20.62
CA TYR A 60 -2.31 -6.04 21.62
C TYR A 60 -3.07 -7.38 21.64
N TYR A 61 -4.38 -7.42 21.42
CA TYR A 61 -5.14 -8.65 21.71
C TYR A 61 -5.80 -9.26 20.48
N ASN A 62 -5.99 -8.49 19.42
CA ASN A 62 -6.65 -8.93 18.19
C ASN A 62 -6.12 -8.14 16.97
N PRO A 63 -4.87 -8.35 16.54
CA PRO A 63 -4.16 -7.45 15.63
C PRO A 63 -4.76 -7.41 14.21
N ASP A 64 -5.61 -8.37 13.84
CA ASP A 64 -6.28 -8.39 12.54
C ASP A 64 -7.63 -7.65 12.54
N GLU A 65 -8.14 -7.33 13.73
CA GLU A 65 -9.39 -6.61 13.87
C GLU A 65 -9.31 -5.21 13.28
N ARG A 66 -10.42 -4.81 12.65
CA ARG A 66 -10.59 -3.52 12.00
C ARG A 66 -11.92 -2.92 12.41
N ILE A 67 -11.91 -1.61 12.63
CA ILE A 67 -13.13 -0.85 12.89
C ILE A 67 -13.49 0.02 11.68
N PRO A 68 -14.78 0.31 11.46
CA PRO A 68 -15.20 1.15 10.34
C PRO A 68 -14.85 2.62 10.58
N ALA A 69 -14.44 3.29 9.51
CA ALA A 69 -14.28 4.73 9.44
C ALA A 69 -14.76 5.25 8.08
N LYS A 70 -15.10 6.54 8.03
CA LYS A 70 -15.34 7.28 6.81
C LYS A 70 -14.01 7.86 6.32
N LEU A 71 -13.63 7.59 5.08
CA LEU A 71 -12.45 8.16 4.44
C LEU A 71 -12.85 9.18 3.39
N THR A 72 -12.23 10.36 3.40
CA THR A 72 -12.41 11.37 2.35
C THR A 72 -11.10 11.63 1.63
N LEU A 73 -11.11 11.51 0.30
CA LEU A 73 -10.00 11.85 -0.60
C LEU A 73 -10.52 12.75 -1.72
N ASN A 74 -9.93 13.93 -1.92
CA ASN A 74 -10.31 14.87 -2.99
C ASN A 74 -11.82 15.16 -3.04
N GLY A 75 -12.46 15.33 -1.86
CA GLY A 75 -13.90 15.54 -1.74
C GLY A 75 -14.78 14.29 -1.97
N THR A 76 -14.20 13.18 -2.42
CA THR A 76 -14.91 11.90 -2.55
C THR A 76 -14.90 11.17 -1.22
N VAL A 77 -16.08 10.75 -0.77
CA VAL A 77 -16.28 10.02 0.49
C VAL A 77 -16.39 8.52 0.21
N TYR A 78 -15.65 7.75 0.97
CA TYR A 78 -15.65 6.28 1.02
C TYR A 78 -16.09 5.88 2.42
N ASP A 79 -17.30 5.35 2.53
CA ASP A 79 -17.84 4.91 3.81
C ASP A 79 -17.26 3.54 4.20
N SER A 80 -17.16 3.32 5.51
CA SER A 80 -16.91 2.01 6.12
C SER A 80 -15.67 1.33 5.55
N VAL A 81 -14.56 2.07 5.51
CA VAL A 81 -13.24 1.48 5.31
C VAL A 81 -12.83 0.76 6.60
N GLY A 82 -12.19 -0.40 6.50
CA GLY A 82 -11.70 -1.15 7.65
C GLY A 82 -10.33 -0.68 8.10
N VAL A 83 -10.23 -0.06 9.27
CA VAL A 83 -8.98 0.52 9.77
C VAL A 83 -8.42 -0.26 10.95
N ARG A 84 -7.09 -0.45 10.96
CA ARG A 84 -6.33 -0.94 12.11
C ARG A 84 -4.96 -0.27 12.23
N TYR A 85 -4.34 -0.36 13.41
CA TYR A 85 -2.91 -0.06 13.55
C TYR A 85 -2.05 -1.21 13.01
N LYS A 86 -0.86 -0.87 12.53
CA LYS A 86 0.10 -1.83 11.95
C LYS A 86 1.51 -1.62 12.52
N GLY A 87 2.45 -2.48 12.12
CA GLY A 87 3.84 -2.34 12.54
C GLY A 87 4.07 -2.84 13.95
N ASN A 88 5.34 -2.79 14.36
CA ASN A 88 5.80 -3.29 15.65
C ASN A 88 6.34 -2.12 16.48
N SER A 89 7.66 -1.93 16.53
CA SER A 89 8.31 -0.77 17.16
C SER A 89 7.78 0.58 16.66
N THR A 90 7.43 0.69 15.38
CA THR A 90 6.89 1.92 14.77
C THR A 90 5.49 2.27 15.25
N PHE A 91 4.75 1.33 15.86
CA PHE A 91 3.54 1.62 16.61
C PHE A 91 3.85 1.89 18.08
N CYS A 92 4.61 1.01 18.74
CA CYS A 92 4.90 1.10 20.17
C CYS A 92 5.57 2.43 20.55
N LEU A 93 6.69 2.78 19.91
CA LEU A 93 7.52 3.93 20.28
C LEU A 93 6.76 5.27 20.27
N PRO A 94 5.99 5.64 19.21
CA PRO A 94 5.18 6.84 19.28
C PRO A 94 4.02 6.72 20.28
N ASN A 95 3.36 5.56 20.36
CA ASN A 95 2.22 5.37 21.26
C ASN A 95 2.63 5.55 22.73
N ASP A 96 3.74 4.95 23.15
CA ASP A 96 4.27 5.04 24.52
C ASP A 96 4.74 6.45 24.87
N ASN A 97 5.07 7.26 23.85
CA ASN A 97 5.39 8.68 23.97
C ASN A 97 4.17 9.61 23.82
N PHE A 98 2.94 9.06 23.87
CA PHE A 98 1.69 9.80 23.66
C PHE A 98 1.64 10.58 22.34
N ASN A 99 2.39 10.12 21.33
CA ASN A 99 2.40 10.72 20.01
C ASN A 99 1.30 10.09 19.15
N PRO A 100 0.30 10.86 18.69
CA PRO A 100 -0.82 10.34 17.91
C PRO A 100 -0.42 9.86 16.50
N LYS A 101 0.82 10.10 16.08
CA LYS A 101 1.36 9.72 14.77
C LYS A 101 1.79 8.24 14.70
N VAL A 102 0.80 7.37 14.85
CA VAL A 102 0.96 5.91 14.74
C VAL A 102 0.67 5.43 13.30
N PRO A 103 1.24 4.31 12.85
CA PRO A 103 1.02 3.78 11.50
C PRO A 103 -0.37 3.12 11.33
N TYR A 104 -1.01 3.35 10.18
CA TYR A 104 -2.35 2.84 9.85
C TYR A 104 -2.32 1.83 8.70
N ASN A 105 -3.18 0.82 8.77
CA ASN A 105 -3.54 -0.01 7.62
C ASN A 105 -5.05 0.16 7.38
N ILE A 106 -5.39 0.68 6.20
CA ILE A 106 -6.76 0.98 5.80
C ILE A 106 -7.13 0.04 4.66
N ASP A 107 -8.18 -0.73 4.86
CA ASP A 107 -8.70 -1.72 3.91
C ASP A 107 -10.05 -1.22 3.39
N PHE A 108 -10.02 -0.65 2.19
CA PHE A 108 -11.17 0.04 1.62
C PHE A 108 -12.33 -0.90 1.34
N ASN A 109 -12.05 -2.16 1.06
CA ASN A 109 -13.04 -3.14 0.70
C ASN A 109 -13.33 -4.16 1.80
N TYR A 110 -12.99 -3.83 3.06
CA TYR A 110 -13.20 -4.74 4.19
C TYR A 110 -14.68 -4.96 4.53
N PHE A 111 -15.47 -3.87 4.53
CA PHE A 111 -16.92 -3.95 4.78
C PHE A 111 -17.75 -3.83 3.50
N ILE A 112 -17.19 -3.24 2.43
CA ILE A 112 -17.86 -3.05 1.13
C ILE A 112 -16.97 -3.63 0.03
N ASP A 113 -17.23 -4.87 -0.39
CA ASP A 113 -16.33 -5.66 -1.27
C ASP A 113 -15.91 -4.98 -2.59
N SER A 114 -16.79 -4.17 -3.16
CA SER A 114 -16.57 -3.48 -4.44
C SER A 114 -15.77 -2.19 -4.31
N GLN A 115 -15.60 -1.66 -3.10
CA GLN A 115 -15.00 -0.35 -2.86
C GLN A 115 -13.51 -0.33 -3.19
N LYS A 116 -13.07 0.70 -3.91
CA LYS A 116 -11.67 0.94 -4.27
C LYS A 116 -11.40 2.43 -4.27
N VAL A 117 -10.18 2.81 -3.91
CA VAL A 117 -9.70 4.20 -4.01
C VAL A 117 -8.63 4.22 -5.09
N LEU A 118 -8.87 5.00 -6.16
CA LEU A 118 -7.96 5.12 -7.31
C LEU A 118 -7.47 3.75 -7.83
N GLY A 119 -8.36 2.75 -7.85
CA GLY A 119 -8.07 1.39 -8.32
C GLY A 119 -7.54 0.43 -7.25
N TYR A 120 -7.11 0.90 -6.08
CA TYR A 120 -6.54 0.08 -5.02
C TYR A 120 -7.57 -0.29 -3.95
N LYS A 121 -7.33 -1.43 -3.30
CA LYS A 121 -8.17 -1.94 -2.19
C LYS A 121 -7.64 -1.62 -0.80
N LYS A 122 -6.35 -1.30 -0.68
CA LYS A 122 -5.67 -1.10 0.61
C LYS A 122 -4.69 0.05 0.54
N MET A 123 -4.53 0.73 1.67
CA MET A 123 -3.53 1.77 1.93
C MET A 123 -2.77 1.43 3.20
N LYS A 124 -1.44 1.50 3.16
CA LYS A 124 -0.59 1.30 4.34
C LYS A 124 0.18 2.58 4.60
N LEU A 125 -0.17 3.26 5.68
CA LEU A 125 0.48 4.49 6.10
C LEU A 125 1.56 4.16 7.13
N ALA A 126 2.83 4.35 6.77
CA ALA A 126 3.95 4.34 7.70
C ALA A 126 4.22 5.75 8.22
N ASN A 127 4.49 5.86 9.51
CA ASN A 127 4.67 7.14 10.20
C ASN A 127 6.07 7.75 10.06
N ALA A 128 6.98 7.07 9.35
CA ALA A 128 8.38 7.48 9.17
C ALA A 128 9.14 7.75 10.48
N TRP A 129 8.78 7.06 11.58
CA TRP A 129 9.35 7.31 12.91
C TRP A 129 10.90 7.31 12.96
N MET A 130 11.53 6.40 12.21
CA MET A 130 12.99 6.23 12.14
C MET A 130 13.63 6.88 10.90
N ASP A 131 12.85 7.60 10.09
CA ASP A 131 13.32 8.24 8.87
C ASP A 131 13.02 9.75 8.89
N PRO A 132 13.99 10.58 9.33
CA PRO A 132 13.80 12.02 9.35
C PRO A 132 13.66 12.64 7.95
N THR A 133 13.98 11.88 6.88
CA THR A 133 13.90 12.37 5.50
C THR A 133 12.55 12.08 4.84
N PHE A 134 11.75 11.16 5.39
CA PHE A 134 10.50 10.65 4.82
C PHE A 134 10.61 10.00 3.42
N VAL A 135 11.81 9.93 2.82
CA VAL A 135 11.99 9.49 1.43
C VAL A 135 12.76 8.20 1.28
N LYS A 136 13.30 7.61 2.36
CA LYS A 136 14.12 6.38 2.23
C LYS A 136 13.36 5.24 1.57
N GLN A 137 12.08 5.05 1.93
CA GLN A 137 11.23 4.02 1.32
C GLN A 137 10.97 4.31 -0.17
N ILE A 138 10.64 5.56 -0.50
CA ILE A 138 10.34 6.01 -1.86
C ILE A 138 11.56 5.81 -2.77
N VAL A 139 12.72 6.32 -2.36
CA VAL A 139 13.99 6.16 -3.09
C VAL A 139 14.36 4.69 -3.25
N SER A 140 14.20 3.88 -2.19
CA SER A 140 14.50 2.44 -2.25
C SER A 140 13.59 1.73 -3.26
N SER A 141 12.29 1.97 -3.18
CA SER A 141 11.29 1.47 -4.15
C SER A 141 11.70 1.83 -5.59
N ASN A 142 12.06 3.10 -5.82
CA ASN A 142 12.44 3.61 -7.14
C ASN A 142 13.71 2.99 -7.70
N ILE A 143 14.65 2.61 -6.84
CA ILE A 143 15.83 1.84 -7.25
C ILE A 143 15.42 0.40 -7.57
N TYR A 144 14.73 -0.29 -6.65
CA TYR A 144 14.43 -1.72 -6.80
C TYR A 144 13.49 -2.04 -7.97
N ARG A 145 12.52 -1.17 -8.28
CA ARG A 145 11.58 -1.36 -9.41
C ARG A 145 12.26 -1.41 -10.77
N ASN A 146 13.52 -0.98 -10.89
CA ASN A 146 14.31 -1.12 -12.11
C ASN A 146 14.85 -2.54 -12.32
N TYR A 147 14.87 -3.37 -11.27
CA TYR A 147 15.54 -4.67 -11.26
C TYR A 147 14.62 -5.83 -10.87
N LEU A 148 13.58 -5.59 -10.06
CA LEU A 148 12.63 -6.61 -9.63
C LEU A 148 11.23 -6.03 -9.35
N PRO A 149 10.15 -6.85 -9.42
CA PRO A 149 8.83 -6.48 -8.93
C PRO A 149 8.90 -5.91 -7.51
N SER A 150 8.57 -4.63 -7.36
CA SER A 150 8.70 -3.90 -6.10
C SER A 150 7.45 -3.05 -5.90
N GLY A 151 6.99 -2.88 -4.67
CA GLY A 151 5.83 -2.02 -4.39
C GLY A 151 6.16 -0.55 -4.60
N GLU A 152 5.15 0.25 -4.93
CA GLU A 152 5.28 1.71 -5.04
C GLU A 152 5.12 2.41 -3.69
N SER A 153 5.63 3.65 -3.59
CA SER A 153 5.48 4.47 -2.39
C SER A 153 5.40 5.95 -2.71
N ASN A 154 4.52 6.68 -2.01
CA ASN A 154 4.46 8.14 -2.07
C ASN A 154 4.14 8.77 -0.70
N LEU A 155 4.01 10.09 -0.66
CA LEU A 155 3.65 10.84 0.55
C LEU A 155 2.16 11.20 0.58
N ILE A 156 1.55 11.07 1.75
CA ILE A 156 0.16 11.42 2.02
C ILE A 156 0.07 12.30 3.27
N LYS A 157 -0.73 13.37 3.21
CA LYS A 157 -1.16 14.11 4.41
C LYS A 157 -2.33 13.37 5.05
N LEU A 158 -2.21 13.02 6.33
CA LEU A 158 -3.29 12.37 7.06
C LEU A 158 -3.91 13.31 8.09
N TYR A 159 -5.24 13.39 8.06
CA TYR A 159 -6.07 14.01 9.07
C TYR A 159 -6.93 12.92 9.72
N VAL A 160 -7.00 12.90 11.05
CA VAL A 160 -7.86 11.97 11.79
C VAL A 160 -8.74 12.75 12.75
N GLN A 161 -10.06 12.56 12.67
CA GLN A 161 -11.06 13.35 13.40
C GLN A 161 -10.80 14.86 13.27
N GLY A 162 -10.54 15.32 12.04
CA GLY A 162 -10.20 16.72 11.74
C GLY A 162 -8.77 17.18 12.10
N ASN A 163 -8.02 16.42 12.90
CA ASN A 163 -6.67 16.81 13.33
C ASN A 163 -5.60 16.37 12.33
N TYR A 164 -4.70 17.28 11.94
CA TYR A 164 -3.57 16.94 11.08
C TYR A 164 -2.53 16.13 11.87
N LEU A 165 -2.27 14.89 11.45
CA LEU A 165 -1.28 14.00 12.07
C LEU A 165 0.09 14.03 11.36
N GLY A 166 0.25 14.83 10.30
CA GLY A 166 1.50 14.95 9.55
C GLY A 166 1.54 14.14 8.25
N LEU A 167 2.72 14.11 7.63
CA LEU A 167 3.02 13.33 6.42
C LEU A 167 3.24 11.86 6.76
N TYR A 168 2.68 10.96 5.95
CA TYR A 168 2.89 9.53 6.04
C TYR A 168 3.43 9.01 4.72
N ILE A 169 4.22 7.94 4.78
CA ILE A 169 4.61 7.17 3.61
C ILE A 169 3.46 6.19 3.33
N ASN A 170 2.83 6.31 2.18
CA ASN A 170 1.87 5.33 1.69
C ASN A 170 2.63 4.28 0.87
N ASP A 171 2.64 3.04 1.35
CA ASP A 171 3.41 1.93 0.80
C ASP A 171 2.47 0.87 0.19
N GLU A 172 2.77 0.42 -1.02
CA GLU A 172 1.93 -0.54 -1.74
C GLU A 172 1.82 -1.86 -0.96
N SER A 173 0.59 -2.37 -0.90
CA SER A 173 0.36 -3.66 -0.25
C SER A 173 0.78 -4.80 -1.17
N ILE A 174 1.85 -5.52 -0.79
CA ILE A 174 2.17 -6.82 -1.39
C ILE A 174 1.04 -7.81 -1.06
N ASN A 175 0.15 -8.03 -2.03
CA ASN A 175 -1.09 -8.81 -1.91
C ASN A 175 -1.50 -9.37 -3.29
N LYS A 176 -2.69 -9.99 -3.39
CA LYS A 176 -3.22 -10.53 -4.66
C LYS A 176 -3.35 -9.50 -5.79
N GLN A 177 -3.47 -8.21 -5.46
CA GLN A 177 -3.49 -7.13 -6.46
C GLN A 177 -2.09 -6.89 -7.02
N PHE A 178 -1.07 -6.83 -6.16
CA PHE A 178 0.34 -6.78 -6.55
C PHE A 178 0.76 -8.01 -7.36
N PHE A 179 0.30 -9.21 -6.97
CA PHE A 179 0.60 -10.43 -7.71
C PHE A 179 0.01 -10.44 -9.11
N LYS A 180 -1.25 -9.99 -9.24
CA LYS A 180 -1.87 -9.86 -10.57
C LYS A 180 -1.13 -8.84 -11.43
N LYS A 181 -0.68 -7.73 -10.83
CA LYS A 181 0.09 -6.66 -11.50
C LYS A 181 1.42 -7.17 -12.06
N HIS A 182 2.20 -7.91 -11.29
CA HIS A 182 3.58 -8.26 -11.66
C HIS A 182 3.79 -9.68 -12.19
N PHE A 183 2.91 -10.62 -11.85
CA PHE A 183 3.06 -12.05 -12.17
C PHE A 183 1.84 -12.64 -12.90
N ASP A 184 0.81 -11.81 -13.15
CA ASP A 184 -0.48 -12.22 -13.69
C ASP A 184 -1.26 -13.27 -12.86
N GLU A 185 -0.83 -13.52 -11.61
CA GLU A 185 -1.29 -14.60 -10.73
C GLU A 185 -1.97 -14.08 -9.45
N LYS A 186 -2.87 -14.86 -8.82
CA LYS A 186 -3.57 -14.51 -7.56
C LYS A 186 -3.67 -15.63 -6.52
N SER A 187 -3.31 -16.86 -6.88
CA SER A 187 -3.49 -18.09 -6.11
C SER A 187 -2.20 -18.65 -5.49
N GLY A 188 -1.03 -18.08 -5.84
CA GLY A 188 0.25 -18.47 -5.26
C GLY A 188 0.39 -18.08 -3.78
N PRO A 189 1.24 -18.80 -3.01
CA PRO A 189 1.45 -18.54 -1.60
C PRO A 189 2.23 -17.23 -1.37
N LEU A 190 1.89 -16.49 -0.31
CA LEU A 190 2.66 -15.33 0.17
C LEU A 190 3.29 -15.66 1.53
N PHE A 191 4.62 -15.65 1.58
CA PHE A 191 5.36 -15.78 2.84
C PHE A 191 5.85 -14.41 3.30
N LYS A 192 5.60 -14.07 4.56
CA LYS A 192 6.10 -12.87 5.20
C LYS A 192 7.00 -13.26 6.36
N CYS A 193 8.22 -12.72 6.38
CA CYS A 193 9.17 -12.90 7.47
C CYS A 193 8.78 -11.97 8.63
N ASP A 194 7.73 -12.33 9.36
CA ASP A 194 7.32 -11.63 10.57
C ASP A 194 8.01 -12.20 11.80
N ASN A 195 8.48 -11.32 12.68
CA ASN A 195 8.98 -11.73 13.99
C ASN A 195 7.83 -12.30 14.83
N ILE A 196 8.13 -13.35 15.60
CA ILE A 196 7.17 -13.90 16.56
C ILE A 196 6.94 -12.96 17.75
N ASP A 197 7.97 -12.17 18.09
CA ASP A 197 7.98 -11.27 19.24
C ASP A 197 7.43 -9.88 18.92
N ARG A 198 6.70 -9.31 19.89
CA ARG A 198 6.28 -7.91 19.84
C ARG A 198 7.25 -7.04 20.62
N PHE A 199 7.59 -5.90 20.03
CA PHE A 199 8.63 -5.00 20.51
C PHE A 199 8.36 -4.44 21.91
N CYS A 200 7.09 -4.17 22.22
CA CYS A 200 6.65 -3.65 23.51
C CYS A 200 5.80 -4.66 24.31
N ASP A 201 6.07 -5.97 24.17
CA ASP A 201 5.35 -6.98 24.97
C ASP A 201 5.77 -6.93 26.45
N THR A 202 5.11 -6.05 27.20
CA THR A 202 5.20 -5.96 28.66
C THR A 202 4.02 -6.67 29.34
N ALA A 203 3.11 -7.25 28.57
CA ALA A 203 1.76 -7.62 29.01
C ALA A 203 1.46 -9.12 28.96
N ASN A 204 2.45 -9.98 28.66
CA ASN A 204 2.23 -11.41 28.33
C ASN A 204 1.17 -11.56 27.22
N ALA A 205 1.20 -10.68 26.23
CA ALA A 205 0.26 -10.78 25.12
C ALA A 205 0.48 -12.14 24.42
N PRO A 206 -0.59 -12.80 23.93
CA PRO A 206 -0.43 -14.08 23.25
C PRO A 206 0.57 -13.92 22.09
N SER A 207 1.51 -14.87 21.99
CA SER A 207 2.50 -14.92 20.91
C SER A 207 1.81 -14.70 19.58
N ALA A 208 2.42 -13.93 18.68
CA ALA A 208 1.89 -13.78 17.33
C ALA A 208 1.59 -15.17 16.77
N TYR A 209 0.38 -15.37 16.24
CA TYR A 209 0.02 -16.64 15.60
C TYR A 209 1.10 -17.00 14.57
N PRO A 210 1.43 -18.29 14.40
CA PRO A 210 2.32 -18.72 13.33
C PRO A 210 1.85 -18.08 12.01
N PRO A 211 2.76 -17.63 11.15
CA PRO A 211 2.43 -16.83 9.98
C PRO A 211 1.27 -17.49 9.21
N SER A 212 0.15 -16.77 9.09
CA SER A 212 -1.01 -17.29 8.37
C SER A 212 -0.65 -17.39 6.90
N LEU A 213 -0.71 -18.59 6.34
CA LEU A 213 -0.66 -18.80 4.89
C LEU A 213 -1.95 -18.19 4.31
N ILE A 214 -1.86 -17.00 3.70
CA ILE A 214 -2.95 -16.38 2.92
C ILE A 214 -2.78 -16.71 1.45
#